data_AF-A0A315XME0-F1
#
_entry.id   AF-A0A315XME0-F1
#
_cell.length_a   1.000
_cell.length_b   1.000
_cell.length_c   1.000
_cell.angle_alpha   90.00
_cell.angle_beta   90.00
_cell.angle_gamma   90.00
#
_symmetry.space_group_name_H-M   'P 1'
#
loop_
_entity.id
_entity.type
_entity.pdbx_description
1 polymer ?
#
loop_
_entity_poly.entity_id
_entity_poly.type
_entity_poly.pdbx_seq_one_letter_code
_entity_poly.pdbx_strand_id
1 'polypeptide(L)'
;MTALDRFKFEDGDFDFPFYNKNPHIPKWGWVVLFIVWFMGFFLAVSDKLHFALMGCIVLIVPVLYFLKWDYKAIFRKPSRRDLLLVVALFAGYMIYSLAIGMVLEQIGIVSSGTVDPTSVGAMTLVITVFNVLGEEFIKFIPFMFLLRVIYKYSNNRKLSVIISVALIMIMFASMHAFNPIMFIFALFIQGFGSIFEFYGYIKTKNVLVSFLCHLLTDEFIFMLMLLGIGG
;
A
#
# COMPACT_ATOMS: atom_id res chain seq x y z
N MET A 1 -9.12 7.71 -24.62
CA MET A 1 -9.41 6.44 -23.89
C MET A 1 -10.90 6.23 -23.93
N THR A 2 -11.36 5.02 -24.25
CA THR A 2 -12.81 4.72 -24.26
C THR A 2 -13.25 4.35 -22.85
N ALA A 3 -14.51 4.60 -22.50
CA ALA A 3 -15.09 4.23 -21.20
C ALA A 3 -15.02 2.71 -20.90
N LEU A 4 -14.75 1.88 -21.92
CA LEU A 4 -14.66 0.42 -21.82
C LEU A 4 -13.40 -0.07 -21.10
N ASP A 5 -12.34 0.75 -21.02
CA ASP A 5 -11.04 0.38 -20.45
C ASP A 5 -10.95 0.51 -18.91
N ARG A 6 -11.99 1.03 -18.26
CA ARG A 6 -12.03 1.31 -16.81
C ARG A 6 -13.02 0.41 -16.08
N PHE A 7 -12.73 0.04 -14.85
CA PHE A 7 -13.71 -0.60 -13.98
C PHE A 7 -14.83 0.39 -13.68
N LYS A 8 -16.07 -0.10 -13.59
CA LYS A 8 -17.26 0.73 -13.38
C LYS A 8 -17.25 1.52 -12.06
N PHE A 9 -16.46 1.07 -11.09
CA PHE A 9 -16.35 1.71 -9.78
C PHE A 9 -15.27 2.79 -9.69
N GLU A 10 -14.41 2.92 -10.71
CA GLU A 10 -13.34 3.92 -10.72
C GLU A 10 -13.91 5.33 -10.88
N ASP A 11 -13.24 6.28 -10.24
CA ASP A 11 -13.41 7.69 -10.56
C ASP A 11 -12.92 7.97 -11.99
N GLY A 12 -13.81 8.53 -12.81
CA GLY A 12 -13.57 8.83 -14.23
C GLY A 12 -12.66 10.04 -14.45
N ASP A 13 -12.58 10.94 -13.47
CA ASP A 13 -11.89 12.22 -13.61
C ASP A 13 -10.37 12.08 -13.52
N PHE A 14 -9.87 10.94 -13.03
CA PHE A 14 -8.46 10.72 -12.76
C PHE A 14 -7.96 9.43 -13.40
N ASP A 15 -6.68 9.35 -13.73
CA ASP A 15 -6.05 8.10 -14.19
C ASP A 15 -4.80 7.77 -13.40
N PHE A 16 -4.31 6.54 -13.56
CA PHE A 16 -3.01 6.16 -13.03
C PHE A 16 -1.92 6.98 -13.75
N PRO A 17 -0.93 7.53 -13.02
CA PRO A 17 0.21 8.17 -13.66
C PRO A 17 1.09 7.13 -14.37
N PHE A 18 1.94 7.59 -15.29
CA PHE A 18 3.07 6.87 -15.92
C PHE A 18 2.74 5.70 -16.86
N TYR A 19 1.64 4.97 -16.64
CA TYR A 19 1.39 3.70 -17.35
C TYR A 19 1.18 3.88 -18.86
N ASN A 20 0.45 4.93 -19.26
CA ASN A 20 0.22 5.27 -20.66
C ASN A 20 1.06 6.48 -21.11
N LYS A 21 2.33 6.52 -20.67
CA LYS A 21 3.27 7.62 -20.97
C LYS A 21 2.79 9.01 -20.53
N ASN A 22 1.90 9.08 -19.54
CA ASN A 22 1.38 10.34 -19.02
C ASN A 22 1.54 10.43 -17.48
N PRO A 23 2.54 11.18 -16.98
CA PRO A 23 3.68 11.73 -17.71
C PRO A 23 4.66 10.63 -18.15
N HIS A 24 5.53 10.92 -19.12
CA HIS A 24 6.49 9.95 -19.63
C HIS A 24 7.71 9.83 -18.70
N ILE A 25 7.97 8.63 -18.19
CA ILE A 25 9.23 8.29 -17.53
C ILE A 25 10.17 7.60 -18.54
N PRO A 26 11.37 8.17 -18.81
CA PRO A 26 12.38 7.54 -19.65
C PRO A 26 12.94 6.27 -18.99
N LYS A 27 13.62 5.40 -19.75
CA LYS A 27 14.13 4.12 -19.21
C LYS A 27 15.03 4.30 -17.97
N TRP A 28 15.94 5.29 -18.01
CA TRP A 28 16.81 5.60 -16.88
C TRP A 28 16.02 6.10 -15.65
N GLY A 29 14.87 6.74 -15.85
CA GLY A 29 14.02 7.19 -14.76
C GLY A 29 13.44 6.04 -13.96
N TRP A 30 13.11 4.93 -14.62
CA TRP A 30 12.71 3.70 -13.92
C TRP A 30 13.87 3.08 -13.14
N VAL A 31 15.09 3.10 -13.69
CA VAL A 31 16.28 2.65 -12.95
C VAL A 31 16.47 3.48 -11.68
N VAL A 32 16.35 4.81 -11.77
CA VAL A 32 16.39 5.70 -10.60
C VAL A 32 15.28 5.34 -9.60
N LEU A 33 14.04 5.17 -10.06
CA LEU A 33 12.92 4.79 -9.20
C LEU A 33 13.13 3.45 -8.48
N PHE A 34 13.77 2.47 -9.11
CA PHE A 34 14.08 1.20 -8.44
C PHE A 34 15.24 1.31 -7.44
N ILE A 35 16.25 2.13 -7.71
CA ILE A 35 17.33 2.39 -6.76
C ILE A 35 16.78 3.06 -5.50
N VAL A 36 15.98 4.12 -5.66
CA VAL A 36 15.37 4.82 -4.52
C VAL A 36 14.31 3.98 -3.82
N TRP A 37 13.62 3.09 -4.55
CA TRP A 37 12.73 2.10 -3.95
C TRP A 37 13.48 1.17 -3.00
N PHE A 38 14.61 0.62 -3.44
CA PHE A 38 15.43 -0.27 -2.61
C PHE A 38 16.01 0.47 -1.39
N MET A 39 16.58 1.67 -1.59
CA MET A 39 17.08 2.48 -0.47
C MET A 39 15.97 2.88 0.51
N GLY A 40 14.83 3.32 -0.03
CA GLY A 40 13.68 3.77 0.73
C GLY A 40 13.06 2.65 1.57
N PHE A 41 13.04 1.41 1.05
CA PHE A 41 12.59 0.23 1.79
C PHE A 41 13.38 0.04 3.09
N PHE A 42 14.72 -0.01 3.04
CA PHE A 42 15.52 -0.20 4.26
C PHE A 42 15.39 0.96 5.25
N LEU A 43 15.16 2.18 4.76
CA LEU A 43 14.94 3.35 5.61
C LEU A 43 13.56 3.32 6.28
N ALA A 44 12.52 2.92 5.54
CA ALA A 44 11.13 2.91 6.00
C ALA A 44 10.80 1.77 6.97
N VAL A 45 11.61 0.72 7.04
CA VAL A 45 11.45 -0.38 8.01
C VAL A 45 12.10 -0.03 9.38
N SER A 46 12.75 1.12 9.49
CA SER A 46 13.40 1.52 10.75
C SER A 46 12.39 1.92 11.83
N ASP A 47 12.74 1.60 13.08
CA ASP A 47 12.10 2.04 14.31
C ASP A 47 12.52 3.47 14.74
N LYS A 48 13.34 4.18 13.94
CA LYS A 48 13.77 5.54 14.25
C LYS A 48 13.09 6.55 13.34
N LEU A 49 12.50 7.58 13.96
CA LEU A 49 11.76 8.63 13.27
C LEU A 49 12.53 9.28 12.10
N HIS A 50 13.82 9.59 12.27
CA HIS A 50 14.60 10.22 11.21
C HIS A 50 14.81 9.30 10.01
N PHE A 51 14.95 7.99 10.21
CA PHE A 51 15.06 7.03 9.12
C PHE A 51 13.71 6.83 8.42
N ALA A 52 12.60 6.75 9.18
CA ALA A 52 11.24 6.70 8.62
C ALA A 52 10.94 7.92 7.73
N LEU A 53 11.27 9.12 8.20
CA LEU A 53 11.14 10.37 7.44
C LEU A 53 12.02 10.38 6.20
N MET A 54 13.29 9.96 6.32
CA MET A 54 14.19 9.84 5.17
C MET A 54 13.67 8.83 4.15
N GLY A 55 13.09 7.71 4.60
CA GLY A 55 12.44 6.73 3.73
C GLY A 55 11.33 7.34 2.90
N CYS A 56 10.42 8.10 3.53
CA CYS A 56 9.39 8.86 2.84
C CYS A 56 9.98 9.84 1.81
N ILE A 57 10.98 10.63 2.19
CA ILE A 57 11.61 11.62 1.29
C ILE A 57 12.24 10.93 0.07
N VAL A 58 13.03 9.88 0.31
CA VAL A 58 13.73 9.11 -0.73
C VAL A 58 12.74 8.46 -1.70
N LEU A 59 11.58 7.99 -1.22
CA LEU A 59 10.56 7.38 -2.06
C LEU A 59 9.70 8.40 -2.81
N ILE A 60 9.24 9.45 -2.14
CA ILE A 60 8.22 10.36 -2.65
C ILE A 60 8.82 11.42 -3.59
N VAL A 61 9.97 12.01 -3.24
CA VAL A 61 10.54 13.12 -4.00
C VAL A 61 10.87 12.73 -5.45
N PRO A 62 11.49 11.56 -5.74
CA PRO A 62 11.74 11.13 -7.11
C PRO A 62 10.44 10.89 -7.90
N VAL A 63 9.40 10.35 -7.26
CA VAL A 63 8.08 10.19 -7.89
C VAL A 63 7.51 11.56 -8.27
N LEU A 64 7.54 12.54 -7.35
CA LEU A 64 7.08 13.90 -7.62
C LEU A 64 7.89 14.57 -8.73
N TYR A 65 9.21 14.38 -8.75
CA TYR A 65 10.07 14.87 -9.84
C TYR A 65 9.59 14.36 -11.20
N PHE A 66 9.30 13.06 -11.34
CA PHE A 66 8.78 12.49 -12.58
C PHE A 66 7.31 12.87 -12.87
N LEU A 67 6.56 13.29 -11.86
CA LEU A 67 5.26 13.95 -12.01
C LEU A 67 5.36 15.44 -12.39
N LYS A 68 6.58 15.97 -12.60
CA LYS A 68 6.83 17.41 -12.80
C LYS A 68 6.27 18.25 -11.63
N TRP A 69 6.39 17.71 -10.42
CA TRP A 69 5.90 18.29 -9.17
C TRP A 69 4.38 18.46 -9.08
N ASP A 70 3.60 17.84 -9.98
CA ASP A 70 2.15 17.76 -9.86
C ASP A 70 1.77 16.71 -8.79
N TYR A 71 1.88 17.12 -7.53
CA TYR A 71 1.52 16.26 -6.40
C TYR A 71 0.04 15.85 -6.46
N LYS A 72 -0.85 16.62 -7.09
CA LYS A 72 -2.29 16.30 -7.19
C LYS A 72 -2.57 15.09 -8.06
N ALA A 73 -1.61 14.66 -8.88
CA ALA A 73 -1.71 13.40 -9.62
C ALA A 73 -1.82 12.18 -8.69
N ILE A 74 -1.28 12.26 -7.46
CA ILE A 74 -1.26 11.15 -6.51
C ILE A 74 -1.75 11.51 -5.10
N PHE A 75 -1.64 12.78 -4.70
CA PHE A 75 -2.07 13.31 -3.40
C PHE A 75 -3.14 14.38 -3.60
N ARG A 76 -4.40 13.98 -3.41
CA ARG A 76 -5.54 14.89 -3.41
C ARG A 76 -6.17 14.93 -2.05
N LYS A 77 -6.76 16.06 -1.68
CA LYS A 77 -7.57 16.15 -0.46
C LYS A 77 -8.74 15.16 -0.58
N PRO A 78 -8.85 14.15 0.31
CA PRO A 78 -9.95 13.20 0.25
C PRO A 78 -11.29 13.91 0.42
N SER A 79 -12.26 13.56 -0.43
CA SER A 79 -13.64 13.99 -0.28
C SER A 79 -14.32 13.26 0.88
N ARG A 80 -15.52 13.70 1.30
CA ARG A 80 -16.31 12.96 2.30
C ARG A 80 -16.64 11.54 1.85
N ARG A 81 -16.85 11.32 0.55
CA ARG A 81 -17.11 9.99 -0.03
C ARG A 81 -15.88 9.10 0.07
N ASP A 82 -14.69 9.66 -0.07
CA ASP A 82 -13.43 8.94 0.08
C ASP A 82 -13.19 8.55 1.54
N LEU A 83 -13.51 9.44 2.49
CA LEU A 83 -13.42 9.12 3.92
C LEU A 83 -14.41 8.01 4.33
N LEU A 84 -15.64 8.04 3.83
CA LEU A 84 -16.60 6.95 4.03
C LEU A 84 -16.11 5.63 3.41
N LEU A 85 -15.45 5.71 2.24
CA LEU A 85 -14.83 4.56 1.61
C LEU A 85 -13.71 3.98 2.49
N VAL A 86 -12.84 4.82 3.06
CA VAL A 86 -11.79 4.38 4.00
C VAL A 86 -12.39 3.60 5.17
N VAL A 87 -13.45 4.13 5.80
CA VAL A 87 -14.13 3.45 6.92
C VAL A 87 -14.73 2.12 6.49
N ALA A 88 -15.36 2.05 5.32
CA ALA A 88 -15.94 0.81 4.80
C ALA A 88 -14.87 -0.25 4.47
N LEU A 89 -13.74 0.17 3.90
CA LEU A 89 -12.62 -0.71 3.58
C LEU A 89 -11.93 -1.23 4.83
N PHE A 90 -11.72 -0.36 5.82
CA PHE A 90 -11.24 -0.74 7.14
C PHE A 90 -12.14 -1.79 7.80
N ALA A 91 -13.45 -1.55 7.85
CA ALA A 91 -14.39 -2.52 8.42
C ALA A 91 -14.38 -3.87 7.65
N GLY A 92 -14.28 -3.80 6.31
CA GLY A 92 -14.12 -4.99 5.47
C GLY A 92 -12.83 -5.77 5.76
N TYR A 93 -11.71 -5.07 5.93
CA TYR A 93 -10.44 -5.68 6.33
C TYR A 93 -10.52 -6.33 7.71
N MET A 94 -11.17 -5.70 8.69
CA MET A 94 -11.31 -6.28 10.03
C MET A 94 -12.09 -7.60 10.00
N ILE A 95 -13.21 -7.65 9.25
CA ILE A 95 -13.99 -8.88 9.07
C ILE A 95 -13.16 -9.95 8.35
N TYR A 96 -12.44 -9.54 7.30
CA TYR A 96 -11.59 -10.43 6.50
C TYR A 96 -10.46 -11.03 7.34
N SER A 97 -9.68 -10.20 8.02
CA SER A 97 -8.52 -10.61 8.83
C SER A 97 -8.91 -11.54 9.97
N LEU A 98 -10.04 -11.28 10.65
CA LEU A 98 -10.58 -12.18 11.67
C LEU A 98 -10.97 -13.53 11.09
N ALA A 99 -11.74 -13.55 9.99
CA ALA A 99 -12.19 -14.79 9.37
C ALA A 99 -11.03 -15.64 8.85
N ILE A 100 -10.08 -15.02 8.16
CA ILE A 100 -8.90 -15.70 7.62
C ILE A 100 -7.94 -16.13 8.73
N GLY A 101 -7.76 -15.31 9.77
CA GLY A 101 -6.99 -15.67 10.95
C GLY A 101 -7.49 -16.96 11.60
N MET A 102 -8.80 -17.08 11.80
CA MET A 102 -9.42 -18.30 12.35
C MET A 102 -9.20 -19.52 11.45
N VAL A 103 -9.31 -19.35 10.12
CA VAL A 103 -9.08 -20.45 9.17
C VAL A 103 -7.62 -20.91 9.18
N LEU A 104 -6.67 -19.98 9.23
CA LEU A 104 -5.24 -20.29 9.28
C LEU A 104 -4.87 -20.98 10.60
N GLU A 105 -5.43 -20.53 11.71
CA GLU A 105 -5.20 -21.14 13.03
C GLU A 105 -5.67 -22.62 13.06
N GLN A 106 -6.82 -22.92 12.45
CA GLN A 106 -7.35 -24.29 12.37
C GLN A 106 -6.42 -25.26 11.63
N ILE A 107 -5.59 -24.76 10.71
CA ILE A 107 -4.61 -25.56 9.95
C ILE A 107 -3.19 -25.44 10.51
N GLY A 108 -3.04 -24.87 11.72
CA GLY A 108 -1.76 -24.75 12.42
C GLY A 108 -0.85 -23.62 11.91
N ILE A 109 -1.38 -22.68 11.13
CA ILE A 109 -0.65 -21.51 10.63
C ILE A 109 -1.03 -20.32 11.52
N VAL A 110 -0.13 -19.97 12.45
CA VAL A 110 -0.33 -18.85 13.39
C VAL A 110 0.74 -17.78 13.21
N SER A 111 0.42 -16.53 13.55
CA SER A 111 1.41 -15.47 13.62
C SER A 111 2.42 -15.76 14.72
N SER A 112 3.70 -15.58 14.42
CA SER A 112 4.81 -15.71 15.38
C SER A 112 5.06 -14.46 16.23
N GLY A 113 4.39 -13.33 15.93
CA GLY A 113 4.63 -12.06 16.58
C GLY A 113 3.48 -11.66 17.50
N THR A 114 3.65 -11.82 18.82
CA THR A 114 2.94 -10.98 19.78
C THR A 114 3.76 -9.71 19.96
N VAL A 115 3.19 -8.57 19.58
CA VAL A 115 3.83 -7.28 19.91
C VAL A 115 3.73 -7.10 21.41
N ASP A 116 4.86 -6.84 22.07
CA ASP A 116 4.88 -6.51 23.50
C ASP A 116 4.06 -5.23 23.72
N PRO A 117 2.94 -5.28 24.45
CA PRO A 117 2.09 -4.09 24.67
C PRO A 117 2.84 -2.94 25.35
N THR A 118 3.93 -3.23 26.08
CA THR A 118 4.76 -2.22 26.76
C THR A 118 5.71 -1.47 25.82
N SER A 119 5.88 -1.96 24.58
CA SER A 119 6.71 -1.32 23.55
C SER A 119 5.97 -0.23 22.75
N VAL A 120 4.66 -0.10 22.95
CA VAL A 120 3.78 0.80 22.20
C VAL A 120 3.63 2.13 22.95
N GLY A 121 4.36 3.15 22.51
CA GLY A 121 4.24 4.51 23.02
C GLY A 121 3.70 5.49 21.98
N ALA A 122 3.42 6.73 22.40
CA ALA A 122 2.98 7.80 21.49
C ALA A 122 4.00 8.07 20.36
N MET A 123 5.30 7.92 20.64
CA MET A 123 6.34 8.06 19.62
C MET A 123 6.27 6.94 18.57
N THR A 124 5.94 5.71 18.99
CA THR A 124 5.76 4.56 18.09
C THR A 124 4.69 4.88 17.05
N LEU A 125 3.53 5.41 17.47
CA LEU A 125 2.46 5.82 16.56
C LEU A 125 2.92 6.86 15.53
N VAL A 126 3.69 7.86 15.96
CA VAL A 126 4.22 8.90 15.04
C VAL A 126 5.16 8.29 14.01
N ILE A 127 6.01 7.34 14.43
CA ILE A 127 6.93 6.65 13.53
C ILE A 127 6.13 5.79 12.53
N THR A 128 5.11 5.07 12.99
CA THR A 128 4.32 4.22 12.09
C THR A 128 3.58 5.02 11.02
N VAL A 129 3.10 6.23 11.32
CA VAL A 129 2.50 7.12 10.30
C VAL A 129 3.44 7.30 9.11
N PHE A 130 4.74 7.46 9.35
CA PHE A 130 5.73 7.59 8.27
C PHE A 130 6.12 6.25 7.66
N ASN A 131 6.22 5.17 8.46
CA ASN A 131 6.51 3.84 7.92
C ASN A 131 5.40 3.38 6.96
N VAL A 132 4.14 3.49 7.35
CA VAL A 132 2.96 3.17 6.53
C VAL A 132 2.92 4.02 5.26
N LEU A 133 3.23 5.32 5.36
CA LEU A 133 3.32 6.16 4.16
C LEU A 133 4.46 5.71 3.22
N GLY A 134 5.60 5.31 3.78
CA GLY A 134 6.69 4.70 3.02
C GLY A 134 6.25 3.42 2.32
N GLU A 135 5.52 2.55 3.00
CA GLU A 135 4.98 1.30 2.46
C GLU A 135 4.02 1.53 1.30
N GLU A 136 3.19 2.57 1.34
CA GLU A 136 2.36 2.95 0.20
C GLU A 136 3.19 3.22 -1.05
N PHE A 137 4.37 3.85 -0.90
CA PHE A 137 5.28 4.09 -2.03
C PHE A 137 6.08 2.85 -2.44
N ILE A 138 6.40 1.99 -1.47
CA ILE A 138 6.99 0.68 -1.74
C ILE A 138 6.04 -0.19 -2.57
N LYS A 139 4.72 -0.08 -2.37
CA LYS A 139 3.71 -0.72 -3.25
C LYS A 139 3.53 0.05 -4.57
N PHE A 140 3.42 1.38 -4.51
CA PHE A 140 3.07 2.24 -5.65
C PHE A 140 4.09 2.19 -6.80
N ILE A 141 5.40 2.31 -6.51
CA ILE A 141 6.44 2.37 -7.56
C ILE A 141 6.44 1.09 -8.42
N PRO A 142 6.57 -0.11 -7.86
CA PRO A 142 6.52 -1.34 -8.64
C PRO A 142 5.13 -1.59 -9.24
N PHE A 143 4.04 -1.18 -8.57
CA PHE A 143 2.70 -1.23 -9.17
C PHE A 143 2.63 -0.42 -10.48
N MET A 144 3.12 0.82 -10.48
CA MET A 144 3.16 1.68 -11.67
C MET A 144 4.04 1.10 -12.79
N PHE A 145 5.17 0.50 -12.43
CA PHE A 145 6.06 -0.15 -13.38
C PHE A 145 5.38 -1.36 -14.05
N LEU A 146 4.83 -2.27 -13.24
CA LEU A 146 4.14 -3.47 -13.73
C LEU A 146 2.94 -3.10 -14.58
N LEU A 147 2.13 -2.13 -14.13
CA LEU A 147 0.98 -1.64 -14.86
C LEU A 147 1.39 -1.14 -16.25
N ARG A 148 2.47 -0.36 -16.34
CA ARG A 148 3.03 0.11 -17.61
C ARG A 148 3.48 -1.03 -18.52
N VAL A 149 4.26 -1.96 -17.98
CA VAL A 149 4.84 -3.07 -18.74
C VAL A 149 3.72 -3.96 -19.27
N ILE A 150 2.81 -4.41 -18.41
CA ILE A 150 1.71 -5.30 -18.78
C ILE A 150 0.76 -4.59 -19.74
N TYR A 151 0.49 -3.29 -19.56
CA TYR A 151 -0.34 -2.53 -20.49
C TYR A 151 0.28 -2.43 -21.88
N LYS A 152 1.59 -2.20 -21.96
CA LYS A 152 2.33 -2.16 -23.23
C LYS A 152 2.18 -3.43 -24.06
N TYR A 153 2.11 -4.60 -23.41
CA TYR A 153 2.01 -5.89 -24.10
C TYR A 153 0.57 -6.38 -24.28
N SER A 154 -0.32 -6.08 -23.34
CA SER A 154 -1.71 -6.56 -23.38
C SER A 154 -2.66 -5.60 -24.10
N ASN A 155 -2.33 -4.31 -24.18
CA ASN A 155 -3.24 -3.22 -24.52
C ASN A 155 -4.55 -3.22 -23.70
N ASN A 156 -4.58 -3.91 -22.55
CA ASN A 156 -5.78 -4.08 -21.72
C ASN A 156 -5.50 -3.53 -20.33
N ARG A 157 -6.05 -2.33 -20.04
CA ARG A 157 -5.82 -1.63 -18.78
C ARG A 157 -6.34 -2.41 -17.58
N LYS A 158 -7.53 -3.00 -17.66
CA LYS A 158 -8.12 -3.79 -16.56
C LYS A 158 -7.26 -5.00 -16.22
N LEU A 159 -6.88 -5.76 -17.24
CA LEU A 159 -6.00 -6.92 -17.06
C LEU A 159 -4.67 -6.50 -16.45
N SER A 160 -4.11 -5.39 -16.92
CA SER A 160 -2.84 -4.85 -16.40
C SER A 160 -2.93 -4.46 -14.93
N VAL A 161 -4.05 -3.84 -14.51
CA VAL A 161 -4.31 -3.54 -13.09
C VAL A 161 -4.41 -4.82 -12.28
N ILE A 162 -5.22 -5.79 -12.70
CA ILE A 162 -5.44 -7.05 -11.97
C ILE A 162 -4.12 -7.80 -11.75
N ILE A 163 -3.34 -7.98 -12.81
CA ILE A 163 -2.06 -8.69 -12.73
C ILE A 163 -1.06 -7.90 -11.85
N SER A 164 -1.01 -6.57 -12.00
CA SER A 164 -0.11 -5.74 -11.19
C SER A 164 -0.46 -5.81 -9.71
N VAL A 165 -1.75 -5.70 -9.35
CA VAL A 165 -2.21 -5.86 -7.95
C VAL A 165 -1.81 -7.24 -7.42
N ALA A 166 -2.11 -8.31 -8.15
CA ALA A 166 -1.75 -9.67 -7.73
C ALA A 166 -0.25 -9.84 -7.45
N LEU A 167 0.61 -9.31 -8.33
CA LEU A 167 2.06 -9.37 -8.15
C LEU A 167 2.53 -8.52 -6.96
N ILE A 168 1.94 -7.34 -6.72
CA ILE A 168 2.32 -6.52 -5.56
C ILE A 168 1.83 -7.12 -4.25
N MET A 169 0.65 -7.74 -4.20
CA MET A 169 0.20 -8.46 -3.01
C MET A 169 1.18 -9.58 -2.61
N ILE A 170 1.69 -10.34 -3.59
CA ILE A 170 2.70 -11.39 -3.35
C ILE A 170 4.04 -10.78 -2.90
N MET A 171 4.48 -9.68 -3.54
CA MET A 171 5.70 -8.97 -3.15
C MET A 171 5.61 -8.45 -1.70
N PHE A 172 4.48 -7.83 -1.35
CA PHE A 172 4.24 -7.25 -0.03
C PHE A 172 4.21 -8.32 1.06
N ALA A 173 3.56 -9.46 0.78
CA ALA A 173 3.62 -10.64 1.66
C ALA A 173 5.05 -11.16 1.87
N SER A 174 5.85 -11.21 0.80
CA SER A 174 7.25 -11.65 0.87
C SER A 174 8.09 -10.76 1.80
N MET A 175 7.81 -9.47 1.86
CA MET A 175 8.53 -8.53 2.73
C MET A 175 8.24 -8.74 4.23
N HIS A 176 7.12 -9.39 4.55
CA HIS A 176 6.69 -9.69 5.91
C HIS A 176 7.08 -11.10 6.37
N ALA A 177 7.84 -11.83 5.55
CA ALA A 177 8.16 -13.22 5.77
C ALA A 177 9.66 -13.50 5.80
N PHE A 178 10.14 -14.16 6.86
CA PHE A 178 11.50 -14.70 6.95
C PHE A 178 11.55 -16.24 6.83
N ASN A 179 10.40 -16.92 6.71
CA ASN A 179 10.34 -18.36 6.47
C ASN A 179 9.04 -18.74 5.71
N PRO A 180 8.93 -19.97 5.15
CA PRO A 180 7.79 -20.36 4.33
C PRO A 180 6.42 -20.36 5.05
N ILE A 181 6.35 -20.75 6.33
CA ILE A 181 5.08 -20.78 7.07
C ILE A 181 4.57 -19.36 7.26
N MET A 182 5.46 -18.45 7.66
CA MET A 182 5.08 -17.05 7.76
C MET A 182 4.82 -16.40 6.42
N PHE A 183 5.45 -16.86 5.34
CA PHE A 183 5.07 -16.40 4.00
C PHE A 183 3.63 -16.76 3.68
N ILE A 184 3.18 -17.97 4.03
CA ILE A 184 1.77 -18.35 3.85
C ILE A 184 0.87 -17.46 4.70
N PHE A 185 1.18 -17.31 5.99
CA PHE A 185 0.41 -16.40 6.86
C PHE A 185 0.37 -14.97 6.28
N ALA A 186 1.53 -14.45 5.89
CA ALA A 186 1.68 -13.11 5.36
C ALA A 186 0.99 -12.92 4.00
N LEU A 187 0.94 -13.96 3.17
CA LEU A 187 0.25 -13.93 1.89
C LEU A 187 -1.26 -13.74 2.09
N PHE A 188 -1.83 -14.41 3.08
CA PHE A 188 -3.26 -14.33 3.38
C PHE A 188 -3.61 -13.06 4.16
N ILE A 189 -2.83 -12.66 5.15
CA ILE A 189 -3.14 -11.50 6.00
C ILE A 189 -2.66 -10.19 5.37
N GLN A 190 -1.36 -10.03 5.12
CA GLN A 190 -0.79 -8.79 4.57
C GLN A 190 -0.99 -8.69 3.05
N GLY A 191 -0.68 -9.75 2.30
CA GLY A 191 -0.77 -9.79 0.85
C GLY A 191 -2.20 -9.58 0.36
N PHE A 192 -3.07 -10.56 0.58
CA PHE A 192 -4.47 -10.47 0.18
C PHE A 192 -5.26 -9.44 0.97
N GLY A 193 -4.91 -9.15 2.23
CA GLY A 193 -5.50 -8.04 2.98
C GLY A 193 -5.22 -6.67 2.36
N SER A 194 -4.07 -6.46 1.70
CA SER A 194 -3.81 -5.20 1.00
C SER A 194 -4.76 -4.92 -0.19
N ILE A 195 -5.65 -5.87 -0.56
CA ILE A 195 -6.69 -5.63 -1.57
C ILE A 195 -7.62 -4.47 -1.16
N PHE A 196 -7.86 -4.26 0.13
CA PHE A 196 -8.70 -3.18 0.63
C PHE A 196 -8.06 -1.82 0.35
N GLU A 197 -6.76 -1.70 0.60
CA GLU A 197 -5.97 -0.50 0.30
C GLU A 197 -5.86 -0.26 -1.21
N PHE A 198 -5.56 -1.32 -1.97
CA PHE A 198 -5.52 -1.26 -3.44
C PHE A 198 -6.86 -0.84 -4.02
N TYR A 199 -7.98 -1.33 -3.47
CA TYR A 199 -9.30 -0.90 -3.90
C TYR A 199 -9.47 0.61 -3.66
N GLY A 200 -9.08 1.12 -2.49
CA GLY A 200 -9.08 2.55 -2.18
C GLY A 200 -8.29 3.37 -3.19
N TYR A 201 -7.06 2.94 -3.50
CA TYR A 201 -6.21 3.60 -4.50
C TYR A 201 -6.77 3.48 -5.92
N ILE A 202 -7.17 2.29 -6.38
CA ILE A 202 -7.66 2.08 -7.74
C ILE A 202 -8.95 2.86 -7.97
N LYS A 203 -9.86 2.88 -6.99
CA LYS A 203 -11.11 3.62 -7.11
C LYS A 203 -10.86 5.12 -7.24
N THR A 204 -9.99 5.69 -6.40
CA THR A 204 -9.87 7.15 -6.27
C THR A 204 -8.69 7.75 -7.02
N LYS A 205 -7.67 6.95 -7.37
CA LYS A 205 -6.31 7.34 -7.81
C LYS A 205 -5.54 8.19 -6.79
N ASN A 206 -5.90 8.11 -5.52
CA ASN A 206 -5.39 8.98 -4.47
C ASN A 206 -4.67 8.14 -3.41
N VAL A 207 -3.35 8.32 -3.28
CA VAL A 207 -2.52 7.61 -2.32
C VAL A 207 -2.93 7.95 -0.89
N LEU A 208 -3.50 9.14 -0.61
CA LEU A 208 -4.02 9.43 0.74
C LEU A 208 -5.16 8.48 1.14
N VAL A 209 -5.95 7.98 0.19
CA VAL A 209 -7.09 7.10 0.51
C VAL A 209 -6.60 5.71 0.88
N SER A 210 -5.63 5.17 0.14
CA SER A 210 -5.02 3.88 0.50
C SER A 210 -4.19 4.01 1.77
N PHE A 211 -3.41 5.08 1.92
CA PHE A 211 -2.66 5.40 3.14
C PHE A 211 -3.55 5.46 4.38
N LEU A 212 -4.67 6.18 4.34
CA LEU A 212 -5.57 6.27 5.49
C LEU A 212 -6.23 4.92 5.81
N CYS A 213 -6.54 4.12 4.79
CA CYS A 213 -7.03 2.76 4.98
C CYS A 213 -5.97 1.89 5.68
N HIS A 214 -4.74 1.89 5.15
CA HIS A 214 -3.61 1.11 5.64
C HIS A 214 -3.23 1.51 7.07
N LEU A 215 -3.19 2.81 7.35
CA LEU A 215 -2.91 3.32 8.69
C LEU A 215 -3.96 2.86 9.68
N LEU A 216 -5.25 2.88 9.32
CA LEU A 216 -6.30 2.40 10.21
C LEU A 216 -6.23 0.89 10.43
N THR A 217 -5.91 0.10 9.41
CA THR A 217 -5.83 -1.36 9.55
C THR A 217 -4.67 -1.79 10.44
N ASP A 218 -3.52 -1.14 10.32
CA ASP A 218 -2.32 -1.48 11.08
C ASP A 218 -2.39 -0.94 12.51
N GLU A 219 -2.89 0.29 12.68
CA GLU A 219 -2.91 0.96 13.98
C GLU A 219 -4.11 0.62 14.84
N PHE A 220 -5.15 -0.03 14.31
CA PHE A 220 -6.36 -0.27 15.09
C PHE A 220 -6.09 -1.04 16.38
N ILE A 221 -5.28 -2.10 16.31
CA ILE A 221 -4.92 -2.90 17.48
C ILE A 221 -4.09 -2.07 18.48
N PHE A 222 -3.16 -1.25 17.99
CA PHE A 222 -2.37 -0.35 18.83
C PHE A 222 -3.21 0.75 19.50
N MET A 223 -4.15 1.35 18.76
CA MET A 223 -5.10 2.31 19.30
C MET A 223 -6.00 1.70 20.38
N LEU A 224 -6.47 0.47 20.19
CA LEU A 224 -7.24 -0.26 21.19
C LEU A 224 -6.45 -0.52 22.47
N MET A 225 -5.19 -0.98 22.36
CA MET A 225 -4.31 -1.20 23.50
C MET A 225 -4.03 0.10 24.28
N LEU A 226 -3.76 1.21 23.59
CA LEU A 226 -3.53 2.52 24.23
C LEU A 226 -4.76 3.09 24.94
N LEU A 227 -5.96 2.76 24.46
CA LEU A 227 -7.22 3.13 25.12
C LEU A 227 -7.59 2.20 26.28
N GLY A 228 -6.76 1.18 26.58
CA GLY A 228 -7.04 0.17 27.61
C GLY A 228 -8.16 -0.79 27.24
N ILE A 229 -8.55 -0.84 25.95
CA ILE A 229 -9.59 -1.71 25.41
C ILE A 229 -8.89 -2.89 24.73
N GLY A 230 -8.28 -3.78 25.51
CA GLY A 230 -7.53 -4.91 24.94
C GLY A 230 -6.54 -5.58 25.88
N GLY A 231 -6.83 -5.60 27.18
CA GLY A 231 -6.12 -6.38 28.20
C GLY A 231 -6.98 -7.53 28.70
#